data_AF-A0A1C5XDT8-F1
#
_entry.id   AF-A0A1C5XDT8-F1
#
_cell.length_a   1.000
_cell.length_b   1.000
_cell.length_c   1.000
_cell.angle_alpha   90.00
_cell.angle_beta   90.00
_cell.angle_gamma   90.00
#
_symmetry.space_group_name_H-M   'P 1'
#
loop_
_entity.id
_entity.type
_entity.pdbx_description
1 polymer ?
#
loop_
_entity_poly.entity_id
_entity_poly.type
_entity_poly.pdbx_seq_one_letter_code
_entity_poly.pdbx_strand_id
1 'polypeptide(L)'
;MRKKINIYVMLGAFVILIAIFCAGNYSALKEENEWQQQMEDYEEDYKKAVEAVHAENYATAVDLLEKIPEDLRQTVSVGRLDSVPRCLANVKYVRAYAKYCENIASGEDIDSQYWVISRLPSETAEYNGDLAEEMQEIKKVVQERYEAEKRRKEKEEEERYKEEIRKDQPFRGMEQRYISITKWGPYDRRTEENYRENGEVKKQVTYTWRNIGGSVYSAVCRDGEVVDLIRYVSSSSNSYSGNSRGYSSSGSSSSGKSGNSSRKDEYDVYDYDDPEDFYYDHEDEFDSFEDAEDYWDEAQ
;
A
#
# COMPACT_ATOMS: atom_id res chain seq x y z
N MET A 1 91.99 6.92 0.72
CA MET A 1 91.38 7.68 1.84
C MET A 1 90.43 6.75 2.59
N ARG A 2 90.76 6.37 3.83
CA ARG A 2 89.95 5.44 4.63
C ARG A 2 88.74 6.18 5.21
N LYS A 3 87.54 5.93 4.71
CA LYS A 3 86.30 6.36 5.39
C LYS A 3 86.09 5.41 6.58
N LYS A 4 86.56 5.82 7.77
CA LYS A 4 86.12 5.23 9.03
C LYS A 4 84.64 5.60 9.18
N ILE A 5 83.74 4.74 8.70
CA ILE A 5 82.31 4.87 9.02
C ILE A 5 82.23 4.64 10.53
N ASN A 6 81.85 5.71 11.23
CA ASN A 6 81.91 5.80 12.67
C ASN A 6 80.86 4.83 13.24
N ILE A 7 81.29 3.72 13.85
CA ILE A 7 80.43 2.66 14.41
C ILE A 7 79.34 3.25 15.33
N TYR A 8 79.64 4.36 16.02
CA TYR A 8 78.70 5.12 16.84
C TYR A 8 77.51 5.71 16.06
N VAL A 9 77.69 6.08 14.79
CA VAL A 9 76.60 6.62 13.94
C VAL A 9 75.66 5.51 13.49
N MET A 10 76.19 4.32 13.19
CA MET A 10 75.38 3.15 12.82
C MET A 10 74.61 2.58 14.02
N LEU A 11 75.23 2.54 15.21
CA LEU A 11 74.55 2.15 16.45
C LEU A 11 73.48 3.18 16.86
N GLY A 12 73.77 4.48 16.72
CA GLY A 12 72.78 5.54 16.98
C GLY A 12 71.56 5.45 16.06
N ALA A 13 71.78 5.21 14.75
CA ALA A 13 70.69 5.01 13.80
C ALA A 13 69.85 3.76 14.11
N PHE A 14 70.47 2.66 14.54
CA PHE A 14 69.77 1.43 14.89
C PHE A 14 68.92 1.58 16.16
N VAL A 15 69.41 2.29 17.18
CA VAL A 15 68.64 2.59 18.40
C VAL A 15 67.45 3.51 18.10
N ILE A 16 67.61 4.49 17.21
CA ILE A 16 66.51 5.36 16.78
C ILE A 16 65.46 4.56 16.00
N LEU A 17 65.87 3.66 15.10
CA LEU A 17 64.94 2.80 14.37
C LEU A 17 64.18 1.83 15.29
N ILE A 18 64.84 1.25 16.30
CA ILE A 18 64.18 0.44 17.32
C ILE A 18 63.21 1.28 18.15
N ALA A 19 63.60 2.48 18.57
CA ALA A 19 62.72 3.36 19.34
C ALA A 19 61.49 3.78 18.54
N ILE A 20 61.63 4.08 17.23
CA ILE A 20 60.50 4.40 16.34
C ILE A 20 59.60 3.17 16.14
N PHE A 21 60.18 1.98 15.94
CA PHE A 21 59.42 0.73 15.82
C PHE A 21 58.66 0.40 17.11
N CYS A 22 59.30 0.53 18.27
CA CYS A 22 58.66 0.34 19.58
C CYS A 22 57.58 1.40 19.86
N ALA A 23 57.81 2.66 19.50
CA ALA A 23 56.83 3.73 19.66
C ALA A 23 55.61 3.53 18.75
N GLY A 24 55.80 3.10 17.50
CA GLY A 24 54.72 2.79 16.57
C GLY A 24 53.88 1.58 17.01
N ASN A 25 54.53 0.54 17.55
CA ASN A 25 53.81 -0.61 18.13
C ASN A 25 53.07 -0.22 19.43
N TYR A 26 53.66 0.66 20.26
CA TYR A 26 53.02 1.14 21.48
C TYR A 26 51.79 2.02 21.20
N SER A 27 51.86 2.90 20.19
CA SER A 27 50.70 3.72 19.78
C SER A 27 49.57 2.85 19.23
N ALA A 28 49.89 1.86 18.40
CA ALA A 28 48.89 0.93 17.86
C ALA A 28 48.21 0.10 18.97
N LEU A 29 48.98 -0.41 19.95
CA LEU A 29 48.42 -1.13 21.11
C LEU A 29 47.55 -0.24 22.01
N LYS A 30 47.88 1.06 22.13
CA LYS A 30 47.07 2.01 22.90
C LYS A 30 45.74 2.27 22.20
N GLU A 31 45.76 2.50 20.89
CA GLU A 31 44.56 2.69 20.07
C GLU A 31 43.66 1.45 20.09
N GLU A 32 44.25 0.25 20.02
CA GLU A 32 43.51 -1.02 20.12
C GLU A 32 42.83 -1.20 21.49
N ASN A 33 43.52 -0.93 22.59
CA ASN A 33 42.93 -1.01 23.93
C ASN A 33 41.81 0.03 24.15
N GLU A 34 41.99 1.25 23.66
CA GLU A 34 40.95 2.31 23.72
C GLU A 34 39.71 1.88 22.94
N TRP A 35 39.89 1.28 21.76
CA TRP A 35 38.80 0.76 20.95
C TRP A 35 38.06 -0.39 21.63
N GLN A 36 38.79 -1.33 22.24
CA GLN A 36 38.19 -2.45 22.99
C GLN A 36 37.36 -1.95 24.17
N GLN A 37 37.91 -1.03 24.97
CA GLN A 37 37.19 -0.46 26.11
C GLN A 37 35.94 0.30 25.66
N GLN A 38 36.02 1.04 24.54
CA GLN A 38 34.85 1.71 23.97
C GLN A 38 33.77 0.72 23.48
N MET A 39 34.15 -0.44 22.94
CA MET A 39 33.18 -1.49 22.58
C MET A 39 32.52 -2.12 23.81
N GLU A 40 33.28 -2.33 24.89
CA GLU A 40 32.73 -2.82 26.18
C GLU A 40 31.70 -1.83 26.74
N ASP A 41 32.00 -0.53 26.71
CA ASP A 41 31.07 0.53 27.14
C ASP A 41 29.76 0.49 26.31
N TYR A 42 29.84 0.30 24.98
CA TYR A 42 28.65 0.18 24.13
C TYR A 42 27.86 -1.11 24.37
N GLU A 43 28.53 -2.21 24.66
CA GLU A 43 27.86 -3.46 25.05
C GLU A 43 27.14 -3.30 26.40
N GLU A 44 27.74 -2.58 27.35
CA GLU A 44 27.11 -2.27 28.63
C GLU A 44 25.88 -1.36 28.45
N ASP A 45 25.98 -0.29 27.65
CA ASP A 45 24.86 0.58 27.31
C ASP A 45 23.73 -0.20 26.61
N TYR A 46 24.05 -1.13 25.71
CA TYR A 46 23.06 -2.01 25.08
C TYR A 46 22.34 -2.90 26.11
N LYS A 47 23.07 -3.54 27.03
CA LYS A 47 22.47 -4.39 28.07
C LYS A 47 21.53 -3.59 28.97
N LYS A 48 21.97 -2.41 29.42
CA LYS A 48 21.12 -1.48 30.20
C LYS A 48 19.89 -1.02 29.42
N ALA A 49 20.01 -0.84 28.11
CA ALA A 49 18.87 -0.48 27.28
C ALA A 49 17.83 -1.61 27.21
N VAL A 50 18.27 -2.86 27.06
CA VAL A 50 17.36 -4.03 27.07
C VAL A 50 16.68 -4.17 28.43
N GLU A 51 17.43 -4.01 29.54
CA GLU A 51 16.85 -3.98 30.89
C GLU A 51 15.82 -2.85 31.06
N ALA A 52 16.11 -1.66 30.51
CA ALA A 52 15.18 -0.54 30.52
C ALA A 52 13.92 -0.83 29.70
N VAL A 53 14.02 -1.54 28.57
CA VAL A 53 12.86 -2.02 27.80
C VAL A 53 12.00 -2.96 28.65
N HIS A 54 12.61 -3.95 29.31
CA HIS A 54 11.88 -4.85 30.21
C HIS A 54 11.25 -4.13 31.42
N ALA A 55 11.83 -3.02 31.84
CA ALA A 55 11.29 -2.14 32.88
C ALA A 55 10.28 -1.10 32.36
N GLU A 56 9.84 -1.21 31.10
CA GLU A 56 8.92 -0.28 30.43
C GLU A 56 9.41 1.19 30.41
N ASN A 57 10.71 1.40 30.56
CA ASN A 57 11.35 2.71 30.53
C ASN A 57 11.98 2.96 29.15
N TYR A 58 11.12 3.12 28.15
CA TYR A 58 11.51 3.19 26.74
C TYR A 58 12.34 4.43 26.40
N ALA A 59 12.06 5.57 27.02
CA ALA A 59 12.85 6.80 26.83
C ALA A 59 14.31 6.59 27.23
N THR A 60 14.54 5.97 28.39
CA THR A 60 15.91 5.65 28.85
C THR A 60 16.57 4.63 27.91
N ALA A 61 15.82 3.64 27.43
CA ALA A 61 16.35 2.68 26.45
C ALA A 61 16.79 3.36 25.15
N VAL A 62 15.98 4.29 24.62
CA VAL A 62 16.32 5.06 23.42
C VAL A 62 17.55 5.92 23.64
N ASP A 63 17.62 6.66 24.76
CA ASP A 63 18.76 7.52 25.10
C ASP A 63 20.08 6.72 25.18
N LEU A 64 20.05 5.53 25.78
CA LEU A 64 21.21 4.64 25.85
C LEU A 64 21.65 4.15 24.47
N LEU A 65 20.70 3.73 23.62
CA LEU A 65 20.99 3.23 22.28
C LEU A 65 21.44 4.35 21.30
N GLU A 66 21.06 5.60 21.57
CA GLU A 66 21.50 6.75 20.76
C GLU A 66 22.92 7.23 21.07
N LYS A 67 23.54 6.77 22.16
CA LYS A 67 24.98 6.97 22.42
C LYS A 67 25.88 6.13 21.52
N ILE A 68 25.39 4.95 21.11
CA ILE A 68 26.13 4.04 20.23
C ILE A 68 26.30 4.72 18.86
N PRO A 69 27.46 4.72 18.20
CA PRO A 69 27.66 5.31 16.88
C PRO A 69 26.72 4.74 15.80
N GLU A 70 26.24 5.59 14.89
CA GLU A 70 25.25 5.21 13.87
C GLU A 70 25.75 4.13 12.90
N ASP A 71 27.05 4.14 12.60
CA ASP A 71 27.72 3.11 11.80
C ASP A 71 27.58 1.72 12.45
N LEU A 72 27.67 1.64 13.79
CA LEU A 72 27.43 0.41 14.54
C LEU A 72 25.93 0.06 14.58
N ARG A 73 25.06 1.05 14.76
CA ARG A 73 23.59 0.84 14.76
C ARG A 73 23.08 0.25 13.45
N GLN A 74 23.66 0.64 12.32
CA GLN A 74 23.21 0.23 10.98
C GLN A 74 23.90 -1.02 10.44
N THR A 75 24.89 -1.59 11.15
CA THR A 75 25.60 -2.77 10.65
C THR A 75 24.64 -3.93 10.35
N VAL A 76 24.69 -4.43 9.11
CA VAL A 76 23.89 -5.57 8.62
C VAL A 76 24.78 -6.80 8.39
N SER A 77 26.10 -6.64 8.29
CA SER A 77 27.02 -7.71 7.94
C SER A 77 27.99 -8.03 9.07
N VAL A 78 27.87 -9.26 9.58
CA VAL A 78 28.83 -9.93 10.48
C VAL A 78 30.09 -10.38 9.71
N GLY A 79 30.27 -9.94 8.46
CA GLY A 79 31.25 -10.50 7.54
C GLY A 79 32.67 -9.95 7.64
N ARG A 80 32.93 -8.91 8.45
CA ARG A 80 34.27 -8.30 8.49
C ARG A 80 34.73 -7.66 9.81
N LEU A 81 34.18 -8.05 10.96
CA LEU A 81 34.80 -7.71 12.24
C LEU A 81 34.58 -8.86 13.23
N ASP A 82 35.57 -9.76 13.33
CA ASP A 82 35.64 -10.75 14.42
C ASP A 82 35.73 -10.07 15.81
N SER A 83 35.91 -8.74 15.84
CA SER A 83 36.06 -7.92 17.04
C SER A 83 34.81 -7.14 17.46
N VAL A 84 33.71 -7.12 16.68
CA VAL A 84 32.49 -6.38 17.07
C VAL A 84 31.50 -7.31 17.76
N PRO A 85 31.03 -6.96 18.98
CA PRO A 85 30.03 -7.75 19.69
C PRO A 85 28.75 -7.95 18.88
N ARG A 86 28.27 -9.21 18.82
CA ARG A 86 27.07 -9.58 18.04
C ARG A 86 25.81 -8.84 18.50
N CYS A 87 25.74 -8.46 19.78
CA CYS A 87 24.63 -7.68 20.34
C CYS A 87 24.48 -6.30 19.66
N LEU A 88 25.56 -5.70 19.18
CA LEU A 88 25.51 -4.39 18.52
C LEU A 88 24.78 -4.44 17.16
N ALA A 89 24.77 -5.60 16.49
CA ALA A 89 23.97 -5.81 15.28
C ALA A 89 22.46 -5.72 15.52
N ASN A 90 22.03 -5.89 16.78
CA ASN A 90 20.63 -5.88 17.19
C ASN A 90 20.14 -4.50 17.67
N VAL A 91 21.04 -3.53 17.84
CA VAL A 91 20.73 -2.18 18.35
C VAL A 91 19.61 -1.53 17.55
N LYS A 92 19.61 -1.63 16.22
CA LYS A 92 18.55 -1.09 15.36
C LYS A 92 17.17 -1.65 15.69
N TYR A 93 17.08 -2.92 16.04
CA TYR A 93 15.81 -3.60 16.31
C TYR A 93 15.29 -3.21 17.69
N VAL A 94 16.13 -3.29 18.72
CA VAL A 94 15.76 -2.88 20.09
C VAL A 94 15.38 -1.40 20.12
N ARG A 95 16.12 -0.54 19.41
CA ARG A 95 15.79 0.89 19.30
C ARG A 95 14.46 1.12 18.60
N ALA A 96 14.18 0.41 17.51
CA ALA A 96 12.90 0.53 16.81
C ALA A 96 11.74 0.09 17.70
N TYR A 97 11.89 -1.02 18.43
CA TYR A 97 10.89 -1.46 19.40
C TYR A 97 10.65 -0.43 20.51
N ALA A 98 11.71 0.09 21.13
CA ALA A 98 11.58 1.10 22.19
C ALA A 98 10.87 2.37 21.68
N LYS A 99 11.21 2.86 20.48
CA LYS A 99 10.53 4.00 19.86
C LYS A 99 9.06 3.72 19.54
N TYR A 100 8.74 2.49 19.14
CA TYR A 100 7.35 2.10 18.93
C TYR A 100 6.56 2.20 20.25
N CYS A 101 7.11 1.68 21.35
CA CYS A 101 6.47 1.77 22.67
C CYS A 101 6.31 3.23 23.14
N GLU A 102 7.29 4.11 22.88
CA GLU A 102 7.15 5.56 23.13
C GLU A 102 6.03 6.19 22.31
N ASN A 103 5.92 5.85 21.02
CA ASN A 103 4.85 6.34 20.14
C ASN A 103 3.47 5.94 20.67
N ILE A 104 3.32 4.70 21.14
CA ILE A 104 2.09 4.22 21.76
C ILE A 104 1.76 5.01 23.04
N ALA A 105 2.75 5.21 23.91
CA ALA A 105 2.56 5.98 25.15
C ALA A 105 2.22 7.46 24.89
N SER A 106 2.75 8.02 23.80
CA SER A 106 2.54 9.42 23.40
C SER A 106 1.25 9.64 22.60
N GLY A 107 0.58 8.57 22.16
CA GLY A 107 -0.64 8.65 21.34
C GLY A 107 -0.38 9.09 19.90
N GLU A 108 0.79 8.78 19.36
CA GLU A 108 1.13 9.04 17.95
C GLU A 108 0.23 8.24 16.99
N ASP A 109 0.08 8.73 15.77
CA ASP A 109 -0.81 8.13 14.77
C ASP A 109 -0.29 6.77 14.24
N ILE A 110 -1.18 6.00 13.61
CA ILE A 110 -0.86 4.65 13.12
C ILE A 110 0.20 4.67 12.00
N ASP A 111 0.28 5.72 11.18
CA ASP A 111 1.28 5.83 10.11
C ASP A 111 2.68 6.01 10.72
N SER A 112 2.78 6.82 11.78
CA SER A 112 4.01 6.99 12.58
C SER A 112 4.42 5.69 13.28
N GLN A 113 3.48 4.97 13.88
CA GLN A 113 3.74 3.64 14.48
C GLN A 113 4.23 2.63 13.44
N TYR A 114 3.55 2.57 12.28
CA TYR A 114 3.87 1.69 11.16
C TYR A 114 5.29 1.93 10.62
N TRP A 115 5.66 3.20 10.48
CA TRP A 115 6.98 3.58 10.00
C TRP A 115 8.11 3.12 10.94
N VAL A 116 7.90 3.18 12.25
CA VAL A 116 8.88 2.68 13.22
C VAL A 116 9.02 1.16 13.14
N ILE A 117 7.90 0.42 13.19
CA ILE A 117 7.91 -1.05 13.19
C ILE A 117 8.35 -1.68 11.86
N SER A 118 8.29 -0.94 10.74
CA SER A 118 8.85 -1.39 9.46
C SER A 118 10.35 -1.71 9.52
N ARG A 119 11.07 -1.16 10.52
CA ARG A 119 12.50 -1.41 10.78
C ARG A 119 12.78 -2.68 11.58
N LEU A 120 11.75 -3.27 12.19
CA LEU A 120 11.88 -4.53 12.92
C LEU A 120 12.28 -5.67 11.96
N PRO A 121 12.97 -6.70 12.46
CA PRO A 121 13.48 -7.78 11.63
C PRO A 121 12.33 -8.44 10.84
N SER A 122 12.61 -8.97 9.64
CA SER A 122 11.65 -9.85 8.97
C SER A 122 11.52 -11.16 9.75
N GLU A 123 10.44 -11.90 9.56
CA GLU A 123 10.28 -13.26 10.14
C GLU A 123 11.43 -14.19 9.75
N THR A 124 12.08 -13.92 8.61
CA THR A 124 13.23 -14.65 8.08
C THR A 124 14.58 -14.13 8.56
N ALA A 125 14.62 -13.03 9.33
CA ALA A 125 15.86 -12.39 9.77
C ALA A 125 16.40 -13.02 11.07
N GLU A 126 17.73 -13.05 11.20
CA GLU A 126 18.49 -13.73 12.28
C GLU A 126 18.39 -13.08 13.67
N TYR A 127 17.44 -12.17 13.94
CA TYR A 127 17.31 -11.62 15.29
C TYR A 127 16.82 -12.71 16.24
N ASN A 128 17.71 -13.17 17.11
CA ASN A 128 17.48 -14.24 18.08
C ASN A 128 17.59 -13.75 19.53
N GLY A 129 17.38 -12.45 19.76
CA GLY A 129 17.36 -11.87 21.11
C GLY A 129 16.01 -12.09 21.81
N ASP A 130 15.98 -11.78 23.10
CA ASP A 130 14.83 -12.08 23.99
C ASP A 130 13.53 -11.37 23.60
N LEU A 131 13.59 -10.31 22.78
CA LEU A 131 12.43 -9.57 22.28
C LEU A 131 11.92 -10.06 20.91
N ALA A 132 12.50 -11.14 20.35
CA ALA A 132 12.24 -11.53 18.97
C ALA A 132 10.76 -11.87 18.72
N GLU A 133 10.15 -12.67 19.59
CA GLU A 133 8.74 -13.06 19.48
C GLU A 133 7.81 -11.84 19.60
N GLU A 134 8.05 -10.97 20.58
CA GLU A 134 7.27 -9.74 20.78
C GLU A 134 7.36 -8.80 19.58
N MET A 135 8.57 -8.63 19.01
CA MET A 135 8.78 -7.79 17.82
C MET A 135 8.01 -8.32 16.60
N GLN A 136 7.94 -9.64 16.41
CA GLN A 136 7.16 -10.23 15.30
C GLN A 136 5.67 -10.02 15.51
N GLU A 137 5.18 -10.28 16.72
CA GLU A 137 3.75 -10.11 17.03
C GLU A 137 3.31 -8.65 16.85
N ILE A 138 4.08 -7.71 17.41
CA ILE A 138 3.80 -6.27 17.24
C ILE A 138 3.82 -5.87 15.77
N LYS A 139 4.80 -6.37 15.00
CA LYS A 139 4.88 -6.05 13.58
C LYS A 139 3.62 -6.49 12.84
N LYS A 140 3.12 -7.69 13.13
CA LYS A 140 1.87 -8.22 12.56
C LYS A 140 0.67 -7.37 12.98
N VAL A 141 0.51 -7.12 14.28
CA VAL A 141 -0.62 -6.33 14.82
C VAL A 141 -0.66 -4.92 14.24
N VAL A 142 0.49 -4.23 14.15
CA VAL A 142 0.54 -2.86 13.61
C VAL A 142 0.32 -2.86 12.10
N GLN A 143 0.85 -3.85 11.37
CA GLN A 143 0.57 -4.01 9.94
C GLN A 143 -0.93 -4.18 9.68
N GLU A 144 -1.60 -5.08 10.41
CA GLU A 144 -3.05 -5.31 10.29
C GLU A 144 -3.86 -4.04 10.60
N ARG A 145 -3.50 -3.31 11.66
CA ARG A 145 -4.15 -2.04 12.02
C ARG A 145 -3.95 -0.95 10.98
N TYR A 146 -2.74 -0.82 10.44
CA TYR A 146 -2.43 0.15 9.39
C TYR A 146 -3.23 -0.14 8.11
N GLU A 147 -3.30 -1.41 7.70
CA GLU A 147 -4.11 -1.81 6.55
C GLU A 147 -5.60 -1.58 6.78
N ALA A 148 -6.11 -1.87 7.97
CA ALA A 148 -7.51 -1.60 8.32
C ALA A 148 -7.83 -0.10 8.28
N GLU A 149 -6.95 0.75 8.80
CA GLU A 149 -7.10 2.20 8.74
C GLU A 149 -7.03 2.74 7.30
N LYS A 150 -6.12 2.19 6.48
CA LYS A 150 -6.02 2.53 5.05
C LYS A 150 -7.32 2.20 4.32
N ARG A 151 -7.86 1.00 4.53
CA ARG A 151 -9.16 0.57 3.96
C ARG A 151 -10.31 1.46 4.44
N ARG A 152 -10.31 1.87 5.72
CA ARG A 152 -11.31 2.79 6.27
C ARG A 152 -11.26 4.15 5.58
N LYS A 153 -10.06 4.74 5.44
CA LYS A 153 -9.85 6.02 4.76
C LYS A 153 -10.27 5.95 3.29
N GLU A 154 -9.93 4.87 2.58
CA GLU A 154 -10.34 4.64 1.19
C GLU A 154 -11.87 4.55 1.05
N LYS A 155 -12.55 3.79 1.94
CA LYS A 155 -14.03 3.73 1.96
C LYS A 155 -14.67 5.08 2.25
N GLU A 156 -14.12 5.85 3.18
CA GLU A 156 -14.64 7.20 3.47
C GLU A 156 -14.42 8.18 2.31
N GLU A 157 -13.29 8.09 1.61
CA GLU A 157 -13.04 8.85 0.39
C GLU A 157 -14.00 8.47 -0.74
N GLU A 158 -14.22 7.16 -0.91
CA GLU A 158 -15.18 6.64 -1.88
C GLU A 158 -16.60 7.09 -1.58
N GLU A 159 -17.07 7.00 -0.33
CA GLU A 159 -18.40 7.46 0.06
C GLU A 159 -18.58 8.97 -0.10
N ARG A 160 -17.56 9.77 0.23
CA ARG A 160 -17.58 11.21 -0.05
C ARG A 160 -17.69 11.49 -1.55
N TYR A 161 -16.93 10.76 -2.35
CA TYR A 161 -17.00 10.86 -3.81
C TYR A 161 -18.39 10.47 -4.33
N LYS A 162 -18.98 9.36 -3.83
CA LYS A 162 -20.35 8.94 -4.14
C LYS A 162 -21.37 10.03 -3.77
N GLU A 163 -21.22 10.67 -2.62
CA GLU A 163 -22.12 11.76 -2.20
C GLU A 163 -21.99 13.02 -3.08
N GLU A 164 -20.80 13.29 -3.61
CA GLU A 164 -20.56 14.39 -4.55
C GLU A 164 -21.22 14.10 -5.91
N ILE A 165 -20.97 12.93 -6.49
CA ILE A 165 -21.51 12.57 -7.81
C ILE A 165 -23.02 12.32 -7.81
N ARG A 166 -23.62 11.94 -6.68
CA ARG A 166 -25.10 11.89 -6.50
C ARG A 166 -25.77 13.24 -6.78
N LYS A 167 -25.04 14.35 -6.67
CA LYS A 167 -25.58 15.71 -6.84
C LYS A 167 -25.57 16.19 -8.29
N ASP A 168 -24.85 15.53 -9.19
CA ASP A 168 -24.71 15.94 -10.59
C ASP A 168 -24.94 14.78 -11.57
N GLN A 169 -25.00 15.09 -12.87
CA GLN A 169 -25.05 14.12 -13.95
C GLN A 169 -23.70 13.39 -14.11
N PRO A 170 -23.67 12.23 -14.80
CA PRO A 170 -22.41 11.61 -15.20
C PRO A 170 -21.49 12.61 -15.92
N PHE A 171 -20.17 12.46 -15.77
CA PHE A 171 -19.17 13.34 -16.38
C PHE A 171 -18.01 12.55 -16.98
N ARG A 172 -17.27 13.16 -17.90
CA ARG A 172 -16.14 12.52 -18.58
C ARG A 172 -15.01 12.21 -17.59
N GLY A 173 -14.55 10.96 -17.57
CA GLY A 173 -13.57 10.43 -16.62
C GLY A 173 -14.19 9.82 -15.36
N MET A 174 -15.52 9.88 -15.19
CA MET A 174 -16.20 9.14 -14.13
C MET A 174 -16.07 7.64 -14.39
N GLU A 175 -15.76 6.86 -13.36
CA GLU A 175 -15.78 5.41 -13.46
C GLU A 175 -17.20 4.87 -13.73
N GLN A 176 -17.27 3.89 -14.62
CA GLN A 176 -18.50 3.31 -15.13
C GLN A 176 -19.41 2.75 -14.02
N ARG A 177 -18.82 2.20 -12.96
CA ARG A 177 -19.56 1.63 -11.82
C ARG A 177 -20.42 2.65 -11.06
N TYR A 178 -20.12 3.95 -11.16
CA TYR A 178 -20.84 4.98 -10.41
C TYR A 178 -21.94 5.68 -11.19
N ILE A 179 -22.12 5.35 -12.46
CA ILE A 179 -23.05 6.04 -13.35
C ILE A 179 -24.49 5.97 -12.85
N SER A 180 -24.89 4.81 -12.31
CA SER A 180 -26.25 4.53 -11.80
C SER A 180 -26.61 5.31 -10.54
N ILE A 181 -25.61 5.74 -9.76
CA ILE A 181 -25.83 6.45 -8.49
C ILE A 181 -25.76 7.98 -8.65
N THR A 182 -25.57 8.49 -9.87
CA THR A 182 -25.59 9.93 -10.14
C THR A 182 -26.99 10.53 -9.99
N LYS A 183 -27.11 11.86 -10.14
CA LYS A 183 -28.42 12.55 -10.12
C LYS A 183 -29.42 12.00 -11.15
N TRP A 184 -28.94 11.40 -12.24
CA TRP A 184 -29.81 10.78 -13.24
C TRP A 184 -30.39 9.44 -12.78
N GLY A 185 -29.85 8.86 -11.70
CA GLY A 185 -30.30 7.60 -11.13
C GLY A 185 -30.00 6.40 -12.02
N PRO A 186 -30.69 5.26 -11.80
CA PRO A 186 -30.52 4.07 -12.61
C PRO A 186 -30.89 4.36 -14.08
N TYR A 187 -30.17 3.72 -15.00
CA TYR A 187 -30.38 3.87 -16.43
C TYR A 187 -31.54 2.98 -16.91
N ASP A 188 -32.21 3.37 -17.99
CA ASP A 188 -33.28 2.56 -18.60
C ASP A 188 -32.75 1.48 -19.55
N ARG A 189 -31.54 1.68 -20.08
CA ARG A 189 -30.94 0.79 -21.07
C ARG A 189 -29.43 0.83 -21.03
N ARG A 190 -28.83 -0.36 -21.12
CA ARG A 190 -27.40 -0.60 -21.37
C ARG A 190 -27.24 -1.27 -22.73
N THR A 191 -26.30 -0.79 -23.53
CA THR A 191 -25.95 -1.41 -24.83
C THR A 191 -24.44 -1.55 -24.98
N GLU A 192 -23.98 -2.72 -25.40
CA GLU A 192 -22.58 -2.97 -25.73
C GLU A 192 -22.37 -2.96 -27.24
N GLU A 193 -21.35 -2.24 -27.70
CA GLU A 193 -20.96 -2.19 -29.11
C GLU A 193 -19.46 -2.38 -29.27
N ASN A 194 -19.06 -3.09 -30.32
CA ASN A 194 -17.66 -3.21 -30.69
C ASN A 194 -17.23 -1.99 -31.50
N TYR A 195 -16.09 -1.41 -31.16
CA TYR A 195 -15.43 -0.38 -31.96
C TYR A 195 -13.99 -0.79 -32.28
N ARG A 196 -13.40 -0.16 -33.30
CA ARG A 196 -12.01 -0.41 -33.66
C ARG A 196 -11.17 0.81 -33.32
N GLU A 197 -10.10 0.57 -32.59
CA GLU A 197 -9.08 1.58 -32.26
C GLU A 197 -7.72 0.96 -32.54
N ASN A 198 -6.89 1.62 -33.36
CA ASN A 198 -5.55 1.15 -33.74
C ASN A 198 -5.50 -0.28 -34.32
N GLY A 199 -6.59 -0.77 -34.90
CA GLY A 199 -6.68 -2.12 -35.47
C GLY A 199 -7.14 -3.20 -34.48
N GLU A 200 -7.22 -2.87 -33.19
CA GLU A 200 -7.78 -3.74 -32.15
C GLU A 200 -9.29 -3.52 -32.03
N VAL A 201 -10.03 -4.60 -31.76
CA VAL A 201 -11.47 -4.55 -31.48
C VAL A 201 -11.65 -4.39 -29.98
N LYS A 202 -12.28 -3.29 -29.57
CA LYS A 202 -12.58 -2.96 -28.17
C LYS A 202 -14.09 -2.86 -27.96
N LYS A 203 -14.51 -2.95 -26.70
CA LYS A 203 -15.92 -2.79 -26.29
C LYS A 203 -16.20 -1.38 -25.80
N GLN A 204 -17.34 -0.84 -26.20
CA GLN A 204 -17.91 0.39 -25.68
C GLN A 204 -19.28 0.07 -25.08
N VAL A 205 -19.56 0.61 -23.90
CA VAL A 205 -20.86 0.46 -23.24
C VAL A 205 -21.58 1.80 -23.25
N THR A 206 -22.86 1.83 -23.62
CA THR A 206 -23.67 3.04 -23.59
C THR A 206 -24.84 2.86 -22.63
N TYR A 207 -24.95 3.76 -21.67
CA TYR A 207 -26.04 3.84 -20.70
C TYR A 207 -27.00 4.93 -21.12
N THR A 208 -28.30 4.71 -21.04
CA THR A 208 -29.32 5.65 -21.54
C THR A 208 -30.45 5.88 -20.55
N TRP A 209 -30.83 7.15 -20.37
CA TRP A 209 -31.95 7.63 -19.54
C TRP A 209 -32.97 8.38 -20.39
N ARG A 210 -34.25 8.10 -20.19
CA ARG A 210 -35.40 8.71 -20.88
C ARG A 210 -36.18 9.55 -19.88
N ASN A 211 -36.26 10.84 -20.14
CA ASN A 211 -36.99 11.77 -19.28
C ASN A 211 -38.43 11.96 -19.77
N ILE A 212 -39.33 12.29 -18.83
CA ILE A 212 -40.71 12.70 -19.08
C ILE A 212 -40.64 14.03 -19.86
N GLY A 213 -40.97 13.96 -21.16
CA GLY A 213 -40.78 15.06 -22.11
C GLY A 213 -39.99 14.68 -23.37
N GLY A 214 -39.57 13.42 -23.50
CA GLY A 214 -38.97 12.89 -24.74
C GLY A 214 -37.51 13.25 -24.94
N SER A 215 -36.85 13.82 -23.93
CA SER A 215 -35.39 13.95 -23.93
C SER A 215 -34.74 12.63 -23.55
N VAL A 216 -33.71 12.23 -24.29
CA VAL A 216 -32.91 11.03 -24.04
C VAL A 216 -31.48 11.48 -23.76
N TYR A 217 -30.92 11.02 -22.65
CA TYR A 217 -29.55 11.26 -22.25
C TYR A 217 -28.80 9.94 -22.32
N SER A 218 -27.53 9.96 -22.72
CA SER A 218 -26.69 8.78 -22.74
C SER A 218 -25.28 9.09 -22.27
N ALA A 219 -24.66 8.14 -21.57
CA ALA A 219 -23.26 8.15 -21.18
C ALA A 219 -22.54 7.01 -21.88
N VAL A 220 -21.48 7.34 -22.61
CA VAL A 220 -20.67 6.38 -23.35
C VAL A 220 -19.42 6.06 -22.54
N CYS A 221 -19.18 4.78 -22.31
CA CYS A 221 -18.06 4.28 -21.51
C CYS A 221 -17.12 3.43 -22.35
N ARG A 222 -15.83 3.61 -22.13
CA ARG A 222 -14.75 2.79 -22.72
C ARG A 222 -13.72 2.54 -21.64
N ASP A 223 -13.19 1.32 -21.60
CA ASP A 223 -12.13 0.93 -20.67
C ASP A 223 -12.47 1.27 -19.19
N GLY A 224 -13.75 1.15 -18.81
CA GLY A 224 -14.24 1.37 -17.44
C GLY A 224 -14.57 2.82 -17.08
N GLU A 225 -14.46 3.78 -18.00
CA GLU A 225 -14.71 5.20 -17.74
C GLU A 225 -15.64 5.86 -18.75
N VAL A 226 -16.39 6.87 -18.31
CA VAL A 226 -17.21 7.72 -19.18
C VAL A 226 -16.32 8.55 -20.09
N VAL A 227 -16.43 8.36 -21.41
CA VAL A 227 -15.68 9.11 -22.41
C VAL A 227 -16.49 10.22 -23.07
N ASP A 228 -17.83 10.10 -23.10
CA ASP A 228 -18.72 11.06 -23.76
C ASP A 228 -20.14 11.07 -23.16
N LEU A 229 -20.84 12.20 -23.30
CA LEU A 229 -22.23 12.40 -22.88
C LEU A 229 -23.06 12.92 -24.05
N ILE A 230 -24.08 12.16 -24.41
CA ILE A 230 -24.94 12.47 -25.55
C ILE A 230 -26.31 12.91 -25.04
N ARG A 231 -26.83 14.03 -25.56
CA ARG A 231 -28.19 14.51 -25.28
C ARG A 231 -28.99 14.60 -26.57
N TYR A 232 -30.04 13.81 -26.67
CA TYR A 232 -31.06 13.91 -27.71
C TYR A 232 -32.29 14.62 -27.14
N VAL A 233 -32.63 15.78 -27.69
CA VAL A 233 -33.89 16.47 -27.35
C VAL A 233 -34.88 16.18 -28.48
N SER A 234 -36.04 15.62 -28.15
CA SER A 234 -37.13 15.49 -29.13
C SER A 234 -37.68 16.87 -29.46
N SER A 235 -37.13 17.49 -30.50
CA SER A 235 -37.70 18.69 -31.09
C SER A 235 -39.02 18.32 -31.77
N SER A 236 -40.14 18.60 -31.10
CA SER A 236 -41.44 18.75 -31.77
C SER A 236 -41.45 20.04 -32.58
N SER A 237 -40.61 20.09 -33.61
CA SER A 237 -40.67 21.06 -34.70
C SER A 237 -39.77 20.57 -35.84
N ASN A 238 -40.40 20.11 -36.91
CA ASN A 238 -39.82 19.98 -38.24
C ASN A 238 -38.91 21.17 -38.55
N SER A 239 -37.64 20.92 -38.89
CA SER A 239 -36.92 21.53 -40.03
C SER A 239 -35.44 21.10 -40.08
N TYR A 240 -35.13 20.27 -41.06
CA TYR A 240 -33.91 20.20 -41.86
C TYR A 240 -32.50 20.37 -41.25
N SER A 241 -31.71 19.30 -41.46
CA SER A 241 -30.40 19.25 -42.15
C SER A 241 -29.25 18.67 -41.32
N GLY A 242 -28.66 17.59 -41.84
CA GLY A 242 -27.49 16.93 -41.25
C GLY A 242 -27.27 15.53 -41.81
N ASN A 243 -26.79 15.48 -43.05
CA ASN A 243 -26.59 14.31 -43.88
C ASN A 243 -25.48 13.36 -43.35
N SER A 244 -25.80 12.11 -43.03
CA SER A 244 -24.85 11.00 -43.12
C SER A 244 -25.50 9.78 -43.76
N ARG A 245 -25.00 9.47 -44.95
CA ARG A 245 -25.32 8.31 -45.79
C ARG A 245 -25.08 7.01 -45.04
N GLY A 246 -26.00 6.06 -45.12
CA GLY A 246 -25.77 4.71 -44.58
C GLY A 246 -26.94 3.75 -44.78
N TYR A 247 -27.07 3.23 -45.99
CA TYR A 247 -27.66 1.94 -46.35
C TYR A 247 -29.04 1.53 -45.77
N SER A 248 -30.04 1.61 -46.62
CA SER A 248 -31.32 0.91 -46.49
C SER A 248 -31.10 -0.62 -46.51
N SER A 249 -31.54 -1.30 -45.45
CA SER A 249 -31.82 -2.74 -45.49
C SER A 249 -33.19 -2.98 -44.86
N SER A 250 -34.11 -3.42 -45.71
CA SER A 250 -35.41 -3.98 -45.39
C SER A 250 -35.33 -5.06 -44.30
N GLY A 251 -36.20 -4.96 -43.30
CA GLY A 251 -36.42 -6.00 -42.29
C GLY A 251 -37.79 -5.82 -41.66
N SER A 252 -38.62 -6.85 -41.83
CA SER A 252 -40.04 -6.95 -41.57
C SER A 252 -40.49 -6.76 -40.11
N SER A 253 -41.69 -6.21 -39.98
CA SER A 253 -42.55 -6.23 -38.79
C SER A 253 -42.79 -7.63 -38.22
N SER A 254 -42.72 -7.78 -36.90
CA SER A 254 -43.62 -8.70 -36.18
C SER A 254 -43.96 -8.17 -34.80
N SER A 255 -45.26 -8.09 -34.55
CA SER A 255 -45.92 -7.80 -33.30
C SER A 255 -45.91 -9.02 -32.37
N GLY A 256 -45.62 -8.84 -31.09
CA GLY A 256 -45.79 -9.88 -30.06
C GLY A 256 -46.17 -9.26 -28.72
N LYS A 257 -47.38 -9.58 -28.25
CA LYS A 257 -47.97 -9.14 -26.97
C LYS A 257 -47.42 -9.97 -25.80
N SER A 258 -47.37 -9.29 -24.65
CA SER A 258 -47.43 -9.76 -23.26
C SER A 258 -47.72 -11.24 -22.97
N GLY A 259 -46.94 -11.83 -22.06
CA GLY A 259 -47.26 -13.05 -21.35
C GLY A 259 -46.64 -13.02 -19.94
N ASN A 260 -47.44 -12.64 -18.95
CA ASN A 260 -47.10 -12.68 -17.53
C ASN A 260 -47.14 -14.15 -17.06
N SER A 261 -46.07 -14.64 -16.45
CA SER A 261 -45.99 -15.96 -15.81
C SER A 261 -45.09 -15.85 -14.59
N SER A 262 -45.68 -15.52 -13.45
CA SER A 262 -45.05 -15.53 -12.13
C SER A 262 -44.54 -16.94 -11.79
N ARG A 263 -43.27 -17.19 -12.07
CA ARG A 263 -42.46 -18.16 -11.33
C ARG A 263 -42.15 -17.48 -10.01
N LYS A 264 -42.40 -18.15 -8.88
CA LYS A 264 -41.92 -17.64 -7.59
C LYS A 264 -40.41 -17.81 -7.62
N ASP A 265 -39.70 -16.71 -7.46
CA ASP A 265 -38.28 -16.71 -7.13
C ASP A 265 -38.09 -17.41 -5.77
N GLU A 266 -36.99 -18.14 -5.64
CA GLU A 266 -36.71 -18.94 -4.43
C GLU A 266 -36.03 -18.08 -3.35
N TYR A 267 -35.40 -16.97 -3.78
CA TYR A 267 -34.59 -16.08 -2.95
C TYR A 267 -35.08 -14.62 -2.98
N ASP A 268 -36.36 -14.39 -3.33
CA ASP A 268 -37.02 -13.08 -3.31
C ASP A 268 -36.16 -11.95 -3.94
N VAL A 269 -35.54 -12.24 -5.10
CA VAL A 269 -34.59 -11.37 -5.82
C VAL A 269 -35.16 -9.97 -6.06
N TYR A 270 -36.48 -9.86 -6.24
CA TYR A 270 -37.16 -8.57 -6.46
C TYR A 270 -37.22 -7.65 -5.23
N ASP A 271 -36.84 -8.11 -4.04
CA ASP A 271 -36.80 -7.30 -2.81
C ASP A 271 -35.47 -6.53 -2.65
N TYR A 272 -34.47 -6.81 -3.50
CA TYR A 272 -33.18 -6.13 -3.49
C TYR A 272 -33.06 -5.14 -4.66
N ASP A 273 -32.26 -4.09 -4.48
CA ASP A 273 -32.09 -3.02 -5.47
C ASP A 273 -30.87 -3.24 -6.39
N ASP A 274 -29.91 -4.09 -5.99
CA ASP A 274 -28.73 -4.46 -6.78
C ASP A 274 -28.22 -5.89 -6.46
N PRO A 275 -27.49 -6.55 -7.39
CA PRO A 275 -27.00 -7.92 -7.21
C PRO A 275 -25.92 -8.06 -6.12
N GLU A 276 -25.28 -6.97 -5.70
CA GLU A 276 -24.23 -6.98 -4.69
C GLU A 276 -24.83 -7.08 -3.29
N ASP A 277 -25.89 -6.34 -3.01
CA ASP A 277 -26.70 -6.48 -1.80
C ASP A 277 -27.35 -7.88 -1.73
N PHE A 278 -27.85 -8.40 -2.85
CA PHE A 278 -28.36 -9.77 -2.95
C PHE A 278 -27.28 -10.82 -2.63
N TYR A 279 -26.08 -10.68 -3.19
CA TYR A 279 -24.98 -11.61 -2.92
C TYR A 279 -24.55 -11.59 -1.46
N TYR A 280 -24.46 -10.41 -0.83
CA TYR A 280 -24.01 -10.32 0.56
C TYR A 280 -25.03 -10.87 1.57
N ASP A 281 -26.33 -10.82 1.27
CA ASP A 281 -27.37 -11.43 2.11
C ASP A 281 -27.50 -12.96 1.86
N HIS A 282 -26.98 -13.46 0.74
CA HIS A 282 -26.99 -14.87 0.34
C HIS A 282 -25.58 -15.48 0.13
N GLU A 283 -24.54 -14.94 0.79
CA GLU A 283 -23.13 -15.32 0.58
C GLU A 283 -22.86 -16.81 0.89
N ASP A 284 -23.64 -17.40 1.79
CA ASP A 284 -23.57 -18.82 2.15
C ASP A 284 -24.26 -19.75 1.11
N GLU A 285 -25.04 -19.21 0.18
CA GLU A 285 -25.85 -19.96 -0.79
C GLU A 285 -25.24 -20.00 -2.20
N PHE A 286 -24.28 -19.11 -2.50
CA PHE A 286 -23.61 -18.99 -3.80
C PHE A 286 -22.08 -19.14 -3.67
N ASP A 287 -21.46 -19.86 -4.61
CA ASP A 287 -20.01 -20.16 -4.57
C ASP A 287 -19.15 -18.92 -4.87
N SER A 288 -19.70 -17.91 -5.55
CA SER A 288 -19.04 -16.64 -5.87
C SER A 288 -20.05 -15.54 -6.23
N PHE A 289 -19.59 -14.28 -6.24
CA PHE A 289 -20.41 -13.15 -6.71
C PHE A 289 -20.90 -13.32 -8.16
N GLU A 290 -20.09 -13.91 -9.05
CA GLU A 290 -20.52 -14.20 -10.44
C GLU A 290 -21.67 -15.22 -10.48
N ASP A 291 -21.70 -16.20 -9.55
CA ASP A 291 -22.77 -17.20 -9.47
C ASP A 291 -24.09 -16.59 -8.97
N ALA A 292 -24.00 -15.63 -8.03
CA ALA A 292 -25.15 -14.85 -7.58
C ALA A 292 -25.63 -13.83 -8.61
N GLU A 293 -24.71 -13.18 -9.33
CA GLU A 293 -25.03 -12.24 -10.43
C GLU A 293 -25.72 -12.99 -11.59
N ASP A 294 -25.26 -14.19 -11.94
CA ASP A 294 -25.89 -15.03 -12.97
C ASP A 294 -27.33 -15.43 -12.57
N TYR A 295 -27.55 -15.80 -11.30
CA TYR A 295 -28.90 -16.11 -10.79
C TYR A 295 -29.80 -14.87 -10.76
N TRP A 296 -29.25 -13.74 -10.30
CA TRP A 296 -29.91 -12.44 -10.30
C TRP A 296 -30.40 -12.05 -11.70
N ASP A 297 -29.54 -12.20 -12.71
CA ASP A 297 -29.86 -11.91 -14.10
C ASP A 297 -30.87 -12.89 -14.70
N GLU A 298 -30.90 -14.16 -14.26
CA GLU A 298 -31.89 -15.16 -14.71
C GLU A 298 -33.28 -14.96 -14.06
N ALA A 299 -33.33 -14.38 -12.85
CA ALA A 299 -34.55 -14.15 -12.09
C ALA A 299 -35.32 -12.88 -12.53
N GLN A 300 -34.69 -11.94 -13.26
CA GLN A 300 -35.29 -10.68 -13.76
C GLN A 300 -36.04 -10.85 -15.10
#